data_AF-A0A8T2XHD6-F1
#
_entry.id   AF-A0A8T2XHD6-F1
#
_cell.length_a   1.000
_cell.length_b   1.000
_cell.length_c   1.000
_cell.angle_alpha   90.00
_cell.angle_beta   90.00
_cell.angle_gamma   90.00
#
_symmetry.space_group_name_H-M   'P 1'
#
loop_
_entity.id
_entity.type
_entity.pdbx_description
1 polymer ?
#
loop_
_entity_poly.entity_id
_entity_poly.type
_entity_poly.pdbx_seq_one_letter_code
_entity_poly.pdbx_strand_id
1 'polypeptide(L)'
;MADRALIVPDASLALSEHALAIGQEFPNVETCRRTLKDIAIALHFDLRIVKSDRSRFIAKCSKVGCPWRVHVAKCPGVPTFSIRTLHGEHTCEGVHNLHHQQASVGWVARSVEARIRDNPQFKPKEILQDIRDRHGMIEISQDVIPWFQDFSPQLWAVAYFEGMRFGHFTLGVTELLYNWALECHELPVVQMMEHIRLQLTSWFNNRREIGMSWTSILVPSAEKRVLEAIADAPCYQVLRANEVEFEIVSTERTNIVDISSRVCSCRRWQLNGLPCAHAAAALISCGQNAHVFAEPCFTVASYRETYSEMINPIPDKSQWRELGEGTEGGVARVDISIRPPKTRRPPGRPKKKVLRVENFKRPKRVVQCGRCHLLGHSQKKCTMPN
;
A
#
# COMPACT_ATOMS: atom_id res chain seq x y z
N MET A 1 27.99 -7.85 -44.73
CA MET A 1 26.74 -7.24 -45.22
C MET A 1 25.69 -8.35 -45.29
N ALA A 2 24.85 -8.45 -44.26
CA ALA A 2 23.69 -9.32 -44.26
C ALA A 2 22.60 -8.53 -43.53
N ASP A 3 21.60 -8.16 -44.30
CA ASP A 3 20.53 -7.23 -43.96
C ASP A 3 19.56 -7.94 -43.00
N ARG A 4 19.58 -7.54 -41.71
CA ARG A 4 18.58 -7.99 -40.72
C ARG A 4 17.35 -7.10 -40.90
N ALA A 5 16.48 -7.49 -41.82
CA ALA A 5 15.16 -6.91 -41.97
C ALA A 5 14.43 -6.98 -40.61
N LEU A 6 14.22 -5.80 -40.00
CA LEU A 6 13.37 -5.63 -38.84
C LEU A 6 11.95 -5.97 -39.28
N ILE A 7 11.42 -7.08 -38.77
CA ILE A 7 10.00 -7.42 -38.90
C ILE A 7 9.23 -6.35 -38.12
N VAL A 8 8.68 -5.39 -38.85
CA VAL A 8 7.69 -4.45 -38.30
C VAL A 8 6.44 -5.28 -37.99
N PRO A 9 5.92 -5.28 -36.75
CA PRO A 9 4.67 -5.97 -36.46
C PRO A 9 3.56 -5.34 -37.30
N ASP A 10 2.90 -6.16 -38.11
CA ASP A 10 1.77 -5.75 -38.92
C ASP A 10 0.66 -5.21 -38.00
N ALA A 11 0.29 -3.94 -38.18
CA ALA A 11 -0.76 -3.27 -37.42
C ALA A 11 -2.12 -3.97 -37.53
N SER A 12 -2.30 -4.85 -38.53
CA SER A 12 -3.49 -5.68 -38.71
C SER A 12 -3.65 -6.75 -37.60
N LEU A 13 -2.55 -7.27 -37.05
CA LEU A 13 -2.56 -8.30 -36.01
C LEU A 13 -2.87 -7.70 -34.63
N ALA A 14 -2.39 -6.49 -34.33
CA ALA A 14 -2.61 -5.80 -33.05
C ALA A 14 -4.09 -5.42 -32.81
N LEU A 15 -4.86 -5.19 -33.89
CA LEU A 15 -6.30 -4.93 -33.83
C LEU A 15 -7.13 -6.19 -33.49
N SER A 16 -6.60 -7.39 -33.77
CA SER A 16 -7.31 -8.66 -33.52
C SER A 16 -7.33 -9.09 -32.06
N GLU A 17 -6.34 -8.70 -31.25
CA GLU A 17 -6.27 -9.05 -29.82
C GLU A 17 -7.25 -8.24 -28.95
N HIS A 18 -7.75 -7.11 -29.46
CA HIS A 18 -8.60 -6.16 -28.72
C HIS A 18 -10.06 -6.16 -29.17
N ALA A 19 -10.45 -7.14 -29.99
CA ALA A 19 -11.82 -7.27 -30.50
C ALA A 19 -12.78 -7.72 -29.40
N LEU A 20 -13.82 -6.92 -29.15
CA LEU A 20 -14.93 -7.28 -28.27
C LEU A 20 -16.02 -7.98 -29.07
N ALA A 21 -16.57 -9.06 -28.52
CA ALA A 21 -17.69 -9.78 -29.13
C ALA A 21 -18.88 -9.88 -28.17
N ILE A 22 -20.10 -9.82 -28.71
CA ILE A 22 -21.30 -10.15 -27.94
C ILE A 22 -21.19 -11.62 -27.52
N GLY A 23 -21.46 -11.91 -26.25
CA GLY A 23 -21.30 -13.24 -25.66
C GLY A 23 -19.92 -13.51 -25.06
N GLN A 24 -18.91 -12.66 -25.29
CA GLN A 24 -17.60 -12.80 -24.64
C GLN A 24 -17.73 -12.77 -23.12
N GLU A 25 -17.09 -13.74 -22.45
CA GLU A 25 -17.17 -13.94 -21.01
C GLU A 25 -15.90 -13.50 -20.28
N PHE A 26 -16.09 -12.96 -19.09
CA PHE A 26 -15.04 -12.57 -18.15
C PHE A 26 -15.26 -13.30 -16.83
N PRO A 27 -14.21 -13.90 -16.21
CA PRO A 27 -14.35 -14.66 -14.98
C PRO A 27 -15.00 -13.89 -13.82
N ASN A 28 -14.78 -12.58 -13.77
CA ASN A 28 -15.37 -11.69 -12.76
C ASN A 28 -15.42 -10.23 -13.26
N VAL A 29 -16.11 -9.37 -12.50
CA VAL A 29 -16.26 -7.94 -12.83
C VAL A 29 -14.93 -7.19 -12.87
N GLU A 30 -13.93 -7.63 -12.12
CA GLU A 30 -12.64 -6.95 -12.06
C GLU A 30 -11.83 -7.21 -13.32
N THR A 31 -11.76 -8.45 -13.79
CA THR A 31 -11.19 -8.79 -15.10
C THR A 31 -11.88 -8.02 -16.21
N CYS A 32 -13.23 -8.00 -16.23
CA CYS A 32 -14.00 -7.21 -17.20
C CYS A 32 -13.61 -5.73 -17.21
N ARG A 33 -13.53 -5.10 -16.03
CA ARG A 33 -13.14 -3.68 -15.92
C ARG A 33 -11.72 -3.42 -16.39
N ARG A 34 -10.80 -4.35 -16.15
CA ARG A 34 -9.40 -4.24 -16.57
C ARG A 34 -9.31 -4.35 -18.09
N THR A 35 -9.83 -5.42 -18.68
CA THR A 35 -9.80 -5.62 -20.14
C THR A 35 -10.42 -4.45 -20.89
N LEU A 36 -11.57 -3.93 -20.45
CA LEU A 36 -12.22 -2.79 -21.11
C LEU A 36 -11.41 -1.49 -21.00
N LYS A 37 -10.60 -1.32 -19.95
CA LYS A 37 -9.66 -0.19 -19.84
C LYS A 37 -8.45 -0.38 -20.74
N ASP A 38 -7.93 -1.61 -20.83
CA ASP A 38 -6.79 -1.95 -21.69
C ASP A 38 -7.15 -1.73 -23.17
N ILE A 39 -8.35 -2.15 -23.58
CA ILE A 39 -8.88 -1.91 -24.93
C ILE A 39 -9.08 -0.42 -25.19
N ALA A 40 -9.61 0.33 -24.22
CA ALA A 40 -9.77 1.78 -24.34
C ALA A 40 -8.42 2.47 -24.62
N ILE A 41 -7.37 2.04 -23.91
CA ILE A 41 -6.00 2.51 -24.11
C ILE A 41 -5.45 2.11 -25.48
N ALA A 42 -5.58 0.83 -25.86
CA ALA A 42 -5.06 0.31 -27.12
C ALA A 42 -5.74 0.91 -28.35
N LEU A 43 -7.03 1.22 -28.25
CA LEU A 43 -7.82 1.84 -29.33
C LEU A 43 -7.92 3.37 -29.18
N HIS A 44 -7.13 3.97 -28.29
CA HIS A 44 -7.02 5.41 -28.09
C HIS A 44 -8.36 6.14 -27.88
N PHE A 45 -9.20 5.68 -26.95
CA PHE A 45 -10.41 6.41 -26.57
C PHE A 45 -10.66 6.44 -25.06
N ASP A 46 -11.20 7.54 -24.54
CA ASP A 46 -11.56 7.63 -23.13
C ASP A 46 -12.85 6.87 -22.81
N LEU A 47 -12.78 5.95 -21.85
CA LEU A 47 -13.91 5.16 -21.35
C LEU A 47 -14.63 5.82 -20.17
N ARG A 48 -15.89 6.18 -20.33
CA ARG A 48 -16.76 6.65 -19.23
C ARG A 48 -17.61 5.52 -18.67
N ILE A 49 -17.47 5.26 -17.38
CA ILE A 49 -18.32 4.32 -16.65
C ILE A 49 -19.70 4.96 -16.42
N VAL A 50 -20.75 4.31 -16.92
CA VAL A 50 -22.14 4.73 -16.73
C VAL A 50 -22.75 4.04 -15.51
N LYS A 51 -22.57 2.72 -15.40
CA LYS A 51 -23.00 1.92 -14.25
C LYS A 51 -21.99 0.84 -13.95
N SER A 52 -21.75 0.58 -12.68
CA SER A 52 -20.85 -0.48 -12.23
C SER A 52 -21.29 -0.96 -10.86
N ASP A 53 -21.92 -2.12 -10.82
CA ASP A 53 -22.44 -2.74 -9.60
C ASP A 53 -22.11 -4.25 -9.56
N ARG A 54 -22.80 -5.04 -8.74
CA ARG A 54 -22.53 -6.49 -8.61
C ARG A 54 -23.17 -7.35 -9.71
N SER A 55 -24.06 -6.79 -10.51
CA SER A 55 -24.78 -7.52 -11.56
C SER A 55 -24.51 -7.00 -12.96
N ARG A 56 -23.93 -5.80 -13.11
CA ARG A 56 -23.63 -5.22 -14.42
C ARG A 56 -22.48 -4.22 -14.42
N PHE A 57 -21.89 -4.09 -15.60
CA PHE A 57 -20.94 -3.05 -15.96
C PHE A 57 -21.37 -2.42 -17.29
N ILE A 58 -21.59 -1.12 -17.31
CA ILE A 58 -21.98 -0.36 -18.49
C ILE A 58 -20.99 0.78 -18.66
N ALA A 59 -20.37 0.85 -19.83
CA ALA A 59 -19.45 1.91 -20.18
C ALA A 59 -19.73 2.42 -21.60
N LYS A 60 -19.33 3.66 -21.86
CA LYS A 60 -19.46 4.32 -23.16
C LYS A 60 -18.22 5.16 -23.44
N CYS A 61 -18.05 5.61 -24.68
CA CYS A 61 -17.03 6.59 -24.98
C CYS A 61 -17.35 7.91 -24.25
N SER A 62 -16.31 8.58 -23.75
CA SER A 62 -16.43 9.87 -23.07
C SER A 62 -16.79 11.03 -24.00
N LYS A 63 -16.52 10.90 -25.31
CA LYS A 63 -16.83 11.93 -26.31
C LYS A 63 -18.33 12.04 -26.52
N VAL A 64 -18.82 13.27 -26.53
CA VAL A 64 -20.25 13.57 -26.73
C VAL A 64 -20.64 13.16 -28.15
N GLY A 65 -21.77 12.47 -28.30
CA GLY A 65 -22.27 12.01 -29.60
C GLY A 65 -21.64 10.72 -30.14
N CYS A 66 -20.61 10.17 -29.49
CA CYS A 66 -20.02 8.90 -29.92
C CYS A 66 -20.95 7.71 -29.57
N PRO A 67 -21.26 6.80 -30.53
CA PRO A 67 -22.19 5.70 -30.31
C PRO A 67 -21.58 4.53 -29.53
N TRP A 68 -20.24 4.45 -29.46
CA TRP A 68 -19.55 3.36 -28.77
C TRP A 68 -20.06 3.15 -27.35
N ARG A 69 -20.50 1.92 -27.06
CA ARG A 69 -21.08 1.53 -25.76
C ARG A 69 -21.04 0.03 -25.55
N VAL A 70 -20.70 -0.38 -24.34
CA VAL A 70 -20.70 -1.78 -23.92
C VAL A 70 -21.58 -1.98 -22.69
N HIS A 71 -22.34 -3.07 -22.70
CA HIS A 71 -23.12 -3.55 -21.57
C HIS A 71 -22.72 -4.99 -21.27
N VAL A 72 -22.15 -5.19 -20.08
CA VAL A 72 -21.74 -6.48 -19.55
C VAL A 72 -22.61 -6.80 -18.34
N ALA A 73 -23.14 -8.02 -18.26
CA ALA A 73 -23.99 -8.46 -17.17
C ALA A 73 -23.49 -9.77 -16.56
N LYS A 74 -23.68 -9.92 -15.25
CA LYS A 74 -23.33 -11.13 -14.51
C LYS A 74 -24.21 -12.30 -14.96
N CYS A 75 -23.62 -13.45 -15.21
CA CYS A 75 -24.34 -14.69 -15.49
C CYS A 75 -25.00 -15.22 -14.19
N PRO A 76 -26.22 -15.78 -14.26
CA PRO A 76 -26.89 -16.33 -13.08
C PRO A 76 -26.07 -17.44 -12.41
N GLY A 77 -26.03 -17.46 -11.07
CA GLY A 77 -25.38 -18.53 -10.30
C GLY A 77 -23.84 -18.54 -10.31
N VAL A 78 -23.18 -17.83 -11.22
CA VAL A 78 -21.71 -17.84 -11.37
C VAL A 78 -21.11 -16.43 -11.26
N PRO A 79 -19.83 -16.27 -10.87
CA PRO A 79 -19.18 -14.96 -10.80
C PRO A 79 -18.91 -14.32 -12.17
N THR A 80 -19.06 -15.08 -13.26
CA THR A 80 -18.79 -14.71 -14.65
C THR A 80 -19.67 -13.57 -15.15
N PHE A 81 -19.11 -12.71 -15.99
CA PHE A 81 -19.78 -11.59 -16.65
C PHE A 81 -19.70 -11.76 -18.16
N SER A 82 -20.80 -11.57 -18.89
CA SER A 82 -20.82 -11.66 -20.35
C SER A 82 -21.26 -10.36 -21.01
N ILE A 83 -20.67 -10.05 -22.17
CA ILE A 83 -21.09 -8.92 -22.99
C ILE A 83 -22.48 -9.21 -23.56
N ARG A 84 -23.47 -8.42 -23.15
CA ARG A 84 -24.87 -8.53 -23.60
C ARG A 84 -25.19 -7.62 -24.77
N THR A 85 -24.52 -6.47 -24.83
CA THR A 85 -24.73 -5.49 -25.90
C THR A 85 -23.41 -4.78 -26.16
N LEU A 86 -23.07 -4.62 -27.43
CA LEU A 86 -21.89 -3.91 -27.87
C LEU A 86 -22.25 -3.06 -29.09
N HIS A 87 -22.01 -1.77 -28.98
CA HIS A 87 -21.90 -0.86 -30.11
C HIS A 87 -20.40 -0.58 -30.25
N GLY A 88 -19.75 -1.24 -31.21
CA GLY A 88 -18.29 -1.21 -31.39
C GLY A 88 -17.78 -0.05 -32.24
N GLU A 89 -18.67 0.66 -32.93
CA GLU A 89 -18.32 1.77 -33.81
C GLU A 89 -18.01 3.05 -33.02
N HIS A 90 -16.98 3.77 -33.46
CA HIS A 90 -16.63 5.10 -33.00
C HIS A 90 -16.90 6.12 -34.11
N THR A 91 -17.49 7.26 -33.76
CA THR A 91 -17.60 8.44 -34.64
C THR A 91 -16.64 9.56 -34.23
N CYS A 92 -15.82 9.31 -33.20
CA CYS A 92 -14.79 10.22 -32.75
C CYS A 92 -13.43 9.78 -33.29
N GLU A 93 -12.54 10.74 -33.53
CA GLU A 93 -11.13 10.49 -33.88
C GLU A 93 -10.31 9.90 -32.69
N GLY A 94 -10.98 9.61 -31.58
CA GLY A 94 -10.35 9.11 -30.36
C GLY A 94 -9.79 10.22 -29.48
N VAL A 95 -8.76 9.88 -28.72
CA VAL A 95 -7.99 10.78 -27.86
C VAL A 95 -6.61 10.91 -28.49
N HIS A 96 -6.37 12.05 -29.15
CA HIS A 96 -5.03 12.42 -29.63
C HIS A 96 -4.15 13.04 -28.55
N ASN A 97 -4.72 13.27 -27.35
CA ASN A 97 -3.96 13.80 -26.24
C ASN A 97 -3.07 12.72 -25.67
N LEU A 98 -1.85 13.11 -25.33
CA LEU A 98 -0.82 12.26 -24.76
C LEU A 98 -1.16 11.73 -23.33
N HIS A 99 -2.30 12.15 -22.77
CA HIS A 99 -2.85 11.73 -21.48
C HIS A 99 -4.13 10.91 -21.67
N HIS A 100 -4.16 9.70 -21.08
CA HIS A 100 -5.30 8.78 -21.17
C HIS A 100 -5.92 8.53 -19.80
N GLN A 101 -7.22 8.78 -19.62
CA GLN A 101 -7.85 8.72 -18.29
C GLN A 101 -7.83 7.33 -17.64
N GLN A 102 -7.70 6.28 -18.46
CA GLN A 102 -7.69 4.89 -18.00
C GLN A 102 -6.28 4.38 -17.63
N ALA A 103 -5.21 5.12 -17.95
CA ALA A 103 -3.82 4.77 -17.61
C ALA A 103 -3.49 5.09 -16.15
N SER A 104 -4.14 4.38 -15.22
CA SER A 104 -3.93 4.58 -13.78
C SER A 104 -2.57 4.04 -13.31
N VAL A 105 -2.13 4.45 -12.10
CA VAL A 105 -0.93 3.89 -11.44
C VAL A 105 -0.95 2.35 -11.42
N GLY A 106 -2.11 1.77 -11.12
CA GLY A 106 -2.27 0.32 -11.11
C GLY A 106 -2.20 -0.32 -12.50
N TRP A 107 -2.58 0.40 -13.56
CA TRP A 107 -2.37 -0.06 -14.94
C TRP A 107 -0.89 -0.04 -15.29
N VAL A 108 -0.22 1.08 -15.07
CA VAL A 108 1.23 1.24 -15.32
C VAL A 108 2.02 0.12 -14.63
N ALA A 109 1.77 -0.13 -13.34
CA ALA A 109 2.44 -1.17 -12.58
C ALA A 109 2.32 -2.56 -13.22
N ARG A 110 1.11 -2.98 -13.63
CA ARG A 110 0.88 -4.28 -14.28
C ARG A 110 1.54 -4.36 -15.65
N SER A 111 1.49 -3.27 -16.42
CA SER A 111 2.09 -3.22 -17.75
C SER A 111 3.60 -3.41 -17.72
N VAL A 112 4.27 -3.13 -16.59
CA VAL A 112 5.73 -3.21 -16.44
C VAL A 112 6.21 -4.35 -15.53
N GLU A 113 5.30 -4.97 -14.78
CA GLU A 113 5.59 -5.97 -13.73
C GLU A 113 6.49 -7.11 -14.22
N ALA A 114 6.13 -7.73 -15.35
CA ALA A 114 6.91 -8.85 -15.89
C ALA A 114 8.37 -8.45 -16.17
N ARG A 115 8.60 -7.24 -16.69
CA ARG A 115 9.95 -6.78 -17.03
C ARG A 115 10.78 -6.37 -15.83
N ILE A 116 10.16 -5.80 -14.81
CA ILE A 116 10.86 -5.52 -13.56
C ILE A 116 11.24 -6.83 -12.86
N ARG A 117 10.39 -7.86 -12.96
CA ARG A 117 10.71 -9.20 -12.44
C ARG A 117 11.88 -9.83 -13.21
N ASP A 118 11.88 -9.74 -14.53
CA ASP A 118 12.90 -10.36 -15.39
C ASP A 118 14.21 -9.55 -15.40
N ASN A 119 14.12 -8.22 -15.23
CA ASN A 119 15.25 -7.30 -15.09
C ASN A 119 14.98 -6.27 -13.96
N PRO A 120 15.43 -6.55 -12.73
CA PRO A 120 15.28 -5.64 -11.60
C PRO A 120 15.98 -4.29 -11.76
N GLN A 121 16.89 -4.14 -12.74
CA GLN A 121 17.59 -2.88 -13.04
C GLN A 121 16.88 -2.02 -14.09
N PHE A 122 15.67 -2.39 -14.52
CA PHE A 122 14.90 -1.66 -15.52
C PHE A 122 14.61 -0.23 -15.05
N LYS A 123 15.23 0.75 -15.71
CA LYS A 123 15.27 2.13 -15.22
C LYS A 123 13.93 2.84 -15.47
N PRO A 124 13.54 3.82 -14.63
CA PRO A 124 12.33 4.61 -14.86
C PRO A 124 12.25 5.20 -16.27
N LYS A 125 13.35 5.72 -16.83
CA LYS A 125 13.36 6.26 -18.21
C LYS A 125 13.04 5.19 -19.27
N GLU A 126 13.51 3.97 -19.07
CA GLU A 126 13.29 2.85 -19.99
C GLU A 126 11.86 2.34 -19.89
N ILE A 127 11.29 2.29 -18.67
CA ILE A 127 9.87 2.02 -18.43
C ILE A 127 8.99 3.02 -19.18
N LEU A 128 9.33 4.32 -19.11
CA LEU A 128 8.59 5.36 -19.78
C LEU A 128 8.67 5.23 -21.30
N GLN A 129 9.86 5.03 -21.84
CA GLN A 129 10.05 4.88 -23.27
C GLN A 129 9.28 3.66 -23.80
N ASP A 130 9.33 2.55 -23.09
CA ASP A 130 8.62 1.34 -23.48
C ASP A 130 7.07 1.50 -23.43
N ILE A 131 6.53 2.21 -22.43
CA ILE A 131 5.09 2.50 -22.38
C ILE A 131 4.68 3.40 -23.56
N ARG A 132 5.52 4.36 -23.92
CA ARG A 132 5.32 5.21 -25.10
C ARG A 132 5.34 4.41 -26.38
N ASP A 133 6.35 3.57 -26.57
CA ASP A 133 6.54 2.80 -27.80
C ASP A 133 5.40 1.81 -28.02
N ARG A 134 4.89 1.18 -26.96
CA ARG A 134 3.83 0.16 -27.06
C ARG A 134 2.41 0.72 -27.06
N HIS A 135 2.18 1.89 -26.48
CA HIS A 135 0.82 2.40 -26.26
C HIS A 135 0.60 3.85 -26.73
N GLY A 136 1.58 4.48 -27.37
CA GLY A 136 1.43 5.81 -27.99
C GLY A 136 1.13 6.97 -27.02
N MET A 137 1.33 6.77 -25.71
CA MET A 137 1.03 7.76 -24.66
C MET A 137 2.32 8.44 -24.16
N ILE A 138 2.21 9.69 -23.68
CA ILE A 138 2.87 10.29 -22.49
C ILE A 138 2.75 11.82 -22.55
N GLU A 139 1.88 12.37 -21.70
CA GLU A 139 2.25 13.53 -20.90
C GLU A 139 2.13 13.09 -19.44
N ILE A 140 3.27 12.69 -18.89
CA ILE A 140 3.52 12.82 -17.46
C ILE A 140 3.70 14.31 -17.25
N SER A 141 3.12 14.87 -16.18
CA SER A 141 3.32 16.29 -15.85
C SER A 141 4.80 16.63 -16.02
N GLN A 142 5.09 17.67 -16.80
CA GLN A 142 6.46 18.09 -17.09
C GLN A 142 7.26 18.32 -15.80
N ASP A 143 6.59 18.56 -14.67
CA ASP A 143 7.18 18.73 -13.35
C ASP A 143 7.72 17.43 -12.72
N VAL A 144 7.24 16.26 -13.16
CA VAL A 144 7.58 14.96 -12.54
C VAL A 144 8.93 14.45 -13.05
N ILE A 145 9.32 14.78 -14.29
CA ILE A 145 10.62 14.36 -14.83
C ILE A 145 11.77 15.06 -14.09
N PRO A 146 11.77 16.40 -13.92
CA PRO A 146 12.71 17.10 -13.05
C PRO A 146 12.66 16.54 -11.62
N TRP A 147 11.47 16.27 -11.08
CA TRP A 147 11.36 15.69 -9.74
C TRP A 147 12.08 14.33 -9.59
N PHE A 148 11.97 13.44 -10.58
CA PHE A 148 12.73 12.17 -10.58
C PHE A 148 14.23 12.35 -10.73
N GLN A 149 14.69 13.49 -11.28
CA GLN A 149 16.10 13.84 -11.38
C GLN A 149 16.62 14.47 -10.09
N ASP A 150 15.78 15.27 -9.43
CA ASP A 150 16.13 16.00 -8.20
C ASP A 150 16.13 15.09 -6.97
N PHE A 151 15.26 14.07 -6.94
CA PHE A 151 15.12 13.16 -5.80
C PHE A 151 15.58 11.75 -6.15
N SER A 152 16.61 11.28 -5.44
CA SER A 152 17.14 9.92 -5.62
C SER A 152 16.07 8.84 -5.38
N PRO A 153 16.04 7.74 -6.17
CA PRO A 153 15.12 6.62 -5.98
C PRO A 153 15.05 6.06 -4.55
N GLN A 154 16.12 6.16 -3.76
CA GLN A 154 16.14 5.70 -2.36
C GLN A 154 15.07 6.39 -1.49
N LEU A 155 14.64 7.60 -1.87
CA LEU A 155 13.68 8.41 -1.11
C LEU A 155 12.21 8.07 -1.41
N TRP A 156 11.91 7.45 -2.56
CA TRP A 156 10.54 7.30 -3.04
C TRP A 156 10.22 5.93 -3.64
N ALA A 157 11.21 5.15 -4.05
CA ALA A 157 11.03 3.80 -4.55
C ALA A 157 11.34 2.78 -3.45
N VAL A 158 10.34 1.98 -3.09
CA VAL A 158 10.48 0.91 -2.08
C VAL A 158 11.61 -0.06 -2.41
N ALA A 159 11.86 -0.32 -3.69
CA ALA A 159 12.92 -1.23 -4.15
C ALA A 159 14.34 -0.73 -3.85
N TYR A 160 14.54 0.59 -3.74
CA TYR A 160 15.84 1.22 -3.50
C TYR A 160 15.98 1.76 -2.08
N PHE A 161 15.01 1.49 -1.20
CA PHE A 161 15.07 1.96 0.18
C PHE A 161 16.13 1.17 0.94
N GLU A 162 17.19 1.85 1.36
CA GLU A 162 18.38 1.24 2.00
C GLU A 162 18.13 0.79 3.45
N GLY A 163 17.02 1.21 4.07
CA GLY A 163 16.69 0.85 5.45
C GLY A 163 16.02 -0.52 5.58
N MET A 164 16.35 -1.24 6.65
CA MET A 164 15.64 -2.47 7.01
C MET A 164 14.24 -2.15 7.49
N ARG A 165 13.22 -2.63 6.78
CA ARG A 165 11.81 -2.45 7.15
C ARG A 165 11.26 -3.59 8.03
N PHE A 166 12.09 -4.58 8.34
CA PHE A 166 11.73 -5.72 9.19
C PHE A 166 10.42 -6.43 8.78
N GLY A 167 10.17 -6.51 7.47
CA GLY A 167 8.95 -7.08 6.89
C GLY A 167 7.71 -6.16 6.91
N HIS A 168 7.83 -4.92 7.38
CA HIS A 168 6.74 -3.94 7.32
C HIS A 168 6.67 -3.22 5.98
N PHE A 169 5.50 -3.25 5.35
CA PHE A 169 5.25 -2.58 4.06
C PHE A 169 4.58 -1.20 4.21
N THR A 170 4.04 -0.89 5.40
CA THR A 170 3.34 0.37 5.69
C THR A 170 3.64 0.85 7.12
N LEU A 171 3.85 2.14 7.30
CA LEU A 171 3.98 2.78 8.61
C LEU A 171 2.58 3.18 9.12
N GLY A 172 1.99 2.37 10.00
CA GLY A 172 0.66 2.63 10.58
C GLY A 172 0.60 3.83 11.54
N VAL A 173 1.70 4.54 11.74
CA VAL A 173 1.79 5.72 12.63
C VAL A 173 0.88 6.86 12.16
N THR A 174 0.71 7.03 10.84
CA THR A 174 -0.14 8.09 10.28
C THR A 174 -1.62 7.82 10.54
N GLU A 175 -2.04 6.56 10.48
CA GLU A 175 -3.41 6.14 10.81
C GLU A 175 -3.72 6.37 12.28
N LEU A 176 -2.74 6.12 13.16
CA LEU A 176 -2.87 6.37 14.60
C LEU A 176 -3.14 7.85 14.90
N LEU A 177 -2.24 8.72 14.43
CA LEU A 177 -2.34 10.16 14.66
C LEU A 177 -3.60 10.73 14.02
N TYR A 178 -3.99 10.21 12.86
CA TYR A 178 -5.24 10.58 12.21
C TYR A 178 -6.47 10.23 13.06
N ASN A 179 -6.50 9.03 13.67
CA ASN A 179 -7.62 8.62 14.53
C ASN A 179 -7.74 9.52 15.75
N TRP A 180 -6.63 9.82 16.43
CA TRP A 180 -6.64 10.76 17.56
C TRP A 180 -7.09 12.16 17.16
N ALA A 181 -6.56 12.69 16.06
CA ALA A 181 -6.96 13.99 15.55
C ALA A 181 -8.45 14.03 15.16
N LEU A 182 -8.99 12.93 14.63
CA LEU A 182 -10.40 12.85 14.25
C LEU A 182 -11.33 12.90 15.47
N GLU A 183 -10.94 12.32 16.60
CA GLU A 183 -11.72 12.37 17.85
C GLU A 183 -11.85 13.80 18.40
N CYS A 184 -10.80 14.62 18.23
CA CYS A 184 -10.74 15.98 18.74
C CYS A 184 -10.79 17.10 17.68
N HIS A 185 -11.13 16.79 16.41
CA HIS A 185 -11.06 17.76 15.31
C HIS A 185 -12.01 18.96 15.41
N GLU A 186 -13.02 18.88 16.27
CA GLU A 186 -13.96 19.98 16.54
C GLU A 186 -13.54 20.83 17.76
N LEU A 187 -12.49 20.42 18.48
CA LEU A 187 -11.97 21.16 19.62
C LEU A 187 -11.05 22.31 19.19
N PRO A 188 -10.95 23.39 19.97
CA PRO A 188 -9.89 24.39 19.82
C PRO A 188 -8.50 23.74 19.79
N VAL A 189 -7.57 24.32 19.03
CA VAL A 189 -6.22 23.76 18.82
C VAL A 189 -5.52 23.39 20.13
N VAL A 190 -5.63 24.22 21.17
CA VAL A 190 -5.05 23.94 22.50
C VAL A 190 -5.63 22.67 23.12
N GLN A 191 -6.95 22.47 23.05
CA GLN A 191 -7.61 21.27 23.57
C GLN A 191 -7.30 20.03 22.71
N MET A 192 -7.14 20.21 21.40
CA MET A 192 -6.69 19.15 20.49
C MET A 192 -5.27 18.68 20.85
N MET A 193 -4.35 19.61 21.10
CA MET A 193 -2.98 19.31 21.54
C MET A 193 -2.95 18.63 22.90
N GLU A 194 -3.77 19.09 23.86
CA GLU A 194 -3.88 18.47 25.17
C GLU A 194 -4.42 17.05 25.10
N HIS A 195 -5.42 16.80 24.25
CA HIS A 195 -5.91 15.45 23.99
C HIS A 195 -4.80 14.53 23.46
N ILE A 196 -4.05 14.97 22.45
CA ILE A 196 -2.93 14.19 21.89
C ILE A 196 -1.87 13.91 22.97
N ARG A 197 -1.55 14.90 23.81
CA ARG A 197 -0.61 14.73 24.93
C ARG A 197 -1.09 13.63 25.90
N LEU A 198 -2.35 13.67 26.31
CA LEU A 198 -2.93 12.66 27.20
C LEU A 198 -2.92 11.25 26.57
N GLN A 199 -3.22 11.14 25.27
CA GLN A 199 -3.13 9.87 24.55
C GLN A 199 -1.70 9.33 24.55
N LEU A 200 -0.71 10.18 24.27
CA LEU A 200 0.70 9.78 24.30
C LEU A 200 1.15 9.38 25.72
N THR A 201 0.78 10.14 26.76
CA THR A 201 1.10 9.81 28.15
C THR A 201 0.53 8.44 28.53
N SER A 202 -0.75 8.21 28.26
CA SER A 202 -1.39 6.91 28.52
C SER A 202 -0.72 5.78 27.74
N TRP A 203 -0.38 6.01 26.48
CA TRP A 203 0.29 5.04 25.63
C TRP A 203 1.67 4.66 26.17
N PHE A 204 2.52 5.65 26.50
CA PHE A 204 3.86 5.41 27.04
C PHE A 204 3.80 4.64 28.37
N ASN A 205 2.88 5.01 29.26
CA ASN A 205 2.68 4.30 30.52
C ASN A 205 2.26 2.85 30.28
N ASN A 206 1.27 2.61 29.43
CA ASN A 206 0.82 1.26 29.10
C ASN A 206 1.94 0.42 28.47
N ARG A 207 2.71 0.99 27.53
CA ARG A 207 3.85 0.27 26.93
C ARG A 207 4.91 -0.07 27.97
N ARG A 208 5.20 0.84 28.89
CA ARG A 208 6.17 0.60 29.97
C ARG A 208 5.72 -0.54 30.88
N GLU A 209 4.48 -0.51 31.38
CA GLU A 209 3.92 -1.56 32.22
C GLU A 209 3.97 -2.93 31.53
N ILE A 210 3.53 -2.99 30.28
CA ILE A 210 3.59 -4.22 29.47
C ILE A 210 5.04 -4.68 29.29
N GLY A 211 5.96 -3.75 28.97
CA GLY A 211 7.37 -4.07 28.79
C GLY A 211 8.05 -4.58 30.06
N MET A 212 7.63 -4.09 31.23
CA MET A 212 8.13 -4.57 32.53
C MET A 212 7.62 -5.98 32.85
N SER A 213 6.45 -6.38 32.34
CA SER A 213 5.91 -7.72 32.54
C SER A 213 6.67 -8.83 31.80
N TRP A 214 7.46 -8.49 30.77
CA TRP A 214 8.16 -9.47 29.93
C TRP A 214 9.51 -9.89 30.53
N THR A 215 9.81 -11.18 30.53
CA THR A 215 11.07 -11.75 31.04
C THR A 215 11.95 -12.38 29.95
N SER A 216 11.44 -12.47 28.72
CA SER A 216 12.16 -12.99 27.55
C SER A 216 13.22 -11.99 27.03
N ILE A 217 14.13 -12.49 26.19
CA ILE A 217 15.11 -11.66 25.49
C ILE A 217 14.41 -10.78 24.44
N LEU A 218 13.47 -11.37 23.69
CA LEU A 218 12.75 -10.72 22.60
C LEU A 218 11.33 -10.32 22.99
N VAL A 219 10.79 -9.28 22.35
CA VAL A 219 9.39 -8.91 22.49
C VAL A 219 8.49 -10.06 22.01
N PRO A 220 7.26 -10.23 22.56
CA PRO A 220 6.45 -11.43 22.31
C PRO A 220 6.19 -11.76 20.83
N SER A 221 6.04 -10.73 19.99
CA SER A 221 5.84 -10.92 18.55
C SER A 221 7.07 -11.47 17.84
N ALA A 222 8.27 -11.06 18.25
CA ALA A 222 9.53 -11.56 17.71
C ALA A 222 9.88 -12.94 18.28
N GLU A 223 9.68 -13.12 19.59
CA GLU A 223 9.82 -14.40 20.30
C GLU A 223 9.03 -15.49 19.58
N LYS A 224 7.74 -15.24 19.30
CA LYS A 224 6.89 -16.18 18.56
C LYS A 224 7.48 -16.58 17.21
N ARG A 225 8.00 -15.63 16.44
CA ARG A 225 8.57 -15.90 15.10
C ARG A 225 9.86 -16.71 15.18
N VAL A 226 10.69 -16.45 16.19
CA VAL A 226 11.93 -17.21 16.41
C VAL A 226 11.59 -18.63 16.86
N LEU A 227 10.62 -18.80 17.75
CA LEU A 227 10.15 -20.14 18.15
C LEU A 227 9.57 -20.94 16.98
N GLU A 228 8.79 -20.30 16.09
CA GLU A 228 8.32 -20.94 14.84
C GLU A 228 9.51 -21.38 13.96
N ALA A 229 10.53 -20.53 13.79
CA ALA A 229 11.73 -20.87 13.03
C ALA A 229 12.53 -22.02 13.67
N ILE A 230 12.62 -22.06 15.00
CA ILE A 230 13.26 -23.14 15.75
C ILE A 230 12.48 -24.44 15.59
N ALA A 231 11.15 -24.39 15.63
CA ALA A 231 10.30 -25.57 15.44
C ALA A 231 10.45 -26.19 14.04
N ASP A 232 10.69 -25.36 13.02
CA ASP A 232 10.94 -25.81 11.64
C ASP A 232 12.39 -26.28 11.41
N ALA A 233 13.33 -25.90 12.27
CA ALA A 233 14.76 -26.19 12.09
C ALA A 233 15.10 -27.69 11.91
N PRO A 234 14.45 -28.64 12.63
CA PRO A 234 14.70 -30.07 12.45
C PRO A 234 14.30 -30.63 11.08
N CYS A 235 13.53 -29.89 10.28
CA CYS A 235 13.15 -30.32 8.93
C CYS A 235 14.29 -30.20 7.91
N TYR A 236 15.45 -29.69 8.32
CA TYR A 236 16.59 -29.45 7.43
C TYR A 236 17.80 -30.28 7.84
N GLN A 237 18.53 -30.77 6.83
CA GLN A 237 19.86 -31.34 7.05
C GLN A 237 20.88 -30.20 7.08
N VAL A 238 21.72 -30.18 8.11
CA VAL A 238 22.76 -29.16 8.30
C VAL A 238 24.13 -29.75 7.98
N LEU A 239 24.84 -29.15 7.04
CA LEU A 239 26.23 -29.47 6.70
C LEU A 239 27.09 -28.26 7.05
N ARG A 240 28.05 -28.44 7.95
CA ARG A 240 28.94 -27.36 8.39
C ARG A 240 30.11 -27.24 7.42
N ALA A 241 30.28 -26.07 6.80
CA ALA A 241 31.39 -25.80 5.89
C ALA A 241 32.62 -25.31 6.67
N ASN A 242 32.44 -24.38 7.62
CA ASN A 242 33.48 -23.90 8.51
C ASN A 242 32.90 -23.43 9.85
N GLU A 243 33.60 -22.57 10.59
CA GLU A 243 33.13 -22.10 11.90
C GLU A 243 31.83 -21.31 11.83
N VAL A 244 31.61 -20.57 10.74
CA VAL A 244 30.53 -19.57 10.60
C VAL A 244 29.58 -19.85 9.42
N GLU A 245 30.01 -20.65 8.43
CA GLU A 245 29.23 -20.97 7.23
C GLU A 245 28.67 -22.41 7.24
N PHE A 246 27.42 -22.52 6.83
CA PHE A 246 26.63 -23.75 6.84
C PHE A 246 25.82 -23.88 5.55
N GLU A 247 25.75 -25.10 5.03
CA GLU A 247 24.80 -25.50 4.00
C GLU A 247 23.58 -26.17 4.67
N ILE A 248 22.40 -25.66 4.33
CA ILE A 248 21.12 -26.10 4.88
C ILE A 248 20.31 -26.71 3.75
N VAL A 249 20.24 -28.03 3.75
CA VAL A 249 19.65 -28.84 2.69
C VAL A 249 18.20 -29.18 3.04
N SER A 250 17.29 -28.86 2.13
CA SER A 250 15.90 -29.35 2.13
C SER A 250 15.65 -30.26 0.91
N THR A 251 14.44 -30.80 0.80
CA THR A 251 14.02 -31.61 -0.37
C THR A 251 14.02 -30.84 -1.68
N GLU A 252 13.89 -29.51 -1.65
CA GLU A 252 13.70 -28.67 -2.84
C GLU A 252 14.93 -27.82 -3.19
N ARG A 253 15.73 -27.42 -2.19
CA ARG A 253 16.81 -26.43 -2.35
C ARG A 253 17.84 -26.52 -1.24
N THR A 254 19.06 -26.12 -1.56
CA THR A 254 20.11 -25.85 -0.57
C THR A 254 20.22 -24.35 -0.31
N ASN A 255 20.38 -23.97 0.96
CA ASN A 255 20.61 -22.59 1.37
C ASN A 255 21.94 -22.45 2.08
N ILE A 256 22.61 -21.32 1.88
CA ILE A 256 23.86 -21.01 2.57
C ILE A 256 23.54 -20.03 3.70
N VAL A 257 24.02 -20.32 4.89
CA VAL A 257 23.89 -19.47 6.09
C VAL A 257 25.28 -19.10 6.58
N ASP A 258 25.52 -17.81 6.77
CA ASP A 258 26.65 -17.28 7.52
C ASP A 258 26.12 -16.68 8.82
N ILE A 259 26.45 -17.31 9.95
CA ILE A 259 25.97 -16.89 11.27
C ILE A 259 26.70 -15.66 11.81
N SER A 260 27.91 -15.37 11.32
CA SER A 260 28.71 -14.22 11.75
C SER A 260 28.19 -12.92 11.15
N SER A 261 27.90 -12.93 9.85
CA SER A 261 27.33 -11.80 9.12
C SER A 261 25.80 -11.75 9.18
N ARG A 262 25.16 -12.74 9.80
CA ARG A 262 23.69 -12.87 9.92
C ARG A 262 22.99 -12.94 8.56
N VAL A 263 23.60 -13.64 7.61
CA VAL A 263 23.14 -13.75 6.23
C VAL A 263 22.61 -15.16 5.96
N CYS A 264 21.46 -15.23 5.30
CA CYS A 264 20.97 -16.46 4.71
C CYS A 264 20.65 -16.24 3.23
N SER A 265 21.01 -17.18 2.35
CA SER A 265 20.69 -17.07 0.91
C SER A 265 19.18 -16.99 0.64
N CYS A 266 18.32 -17.40 1.59
CA CYS A 266 16.87 -17.22 1.49
C CYS A 266 16.39 -15.77 1.67
N ARG A 267 17.29 -14.84 2.04
CA ARG A 267 17.05 -13.40 2.29
C ARG A 267 16.09 -13.07 3.45
N ARG A 268 15.41 -14.04 4.04
CA ARG A 268 14.44 -13.79 5.11
C ARG A 268 15.07 -13.21 6.37
N TRP A 269 16.29 -13.62 6.73
CA TRP A 269 16.95 -13.09 7.92
C TRP A 269 17.22 -11.60 7.77
N GLN A 270 17.80 -11.20 6.65
CA GLN A 270 18.16 -9.83 6.31
C GLN A 270 16.93 -8.92 6.16
N LEU A 271 15.85 -9.44 5.57
CA LEU A 271 14.63 -8.65 5.36
C LEU A 271 13.81 -8.45 6.64
N ASN A 272 13.82 -9.45 7.54
CA ASN A 272 13.01 -9.43 8.75
C ASN A 272 13.77 -9.01 10.01
N GLY A 273 15.11 -9.04 10.00
CA GLY A 273 15.94 -8.84 11.19
C GLY A 273 15.81 -9.96 12.24
N LEU A 274 15.29 -11.12 11.85
CA LEU A 274 15.08 -12.28 12.73
C LEU A 274 15.62 -13.55 12.05
N PRO A 275 16.27 -14.48 12.78
CA PRO A 275 16.69 -15.75 12.21
C PRO A 275 15.53 -16.46 11.51
N CYS A 276 15.75 -16.88 10.26
CA CYS A 276 14.84 -17.78 9.55
C CYS A 276 15.06 -19.24 9.99
N ALA A 277 14.20 -20.16 9.58
CA ALA A 277 14.34 -21.58 9.95
C ALA A 277 15.71 -22.18 9.56
N HIS A 278 16.28 -21.80 8.41
CA HIS A 278 17.62 -22.24 8.03
C HIS A 278 18.71 -21.71 8.98
N ALA A 279 18.58 -20.45 9.37
CA ALA A 279 19.50 -19.82 10.31
C ALA A 279 19.38 -20.42 11.71
N ALA A 280 18.16 -20.68 12.17
CA ALA A 280 17.91 -21.39 13.42
C ALA A 280 18.54 -22.79 13.39
N ALA A 281 18.40 -23.54 12.29
CA ALA A 281 19.05 -24.85 12.14
C ALA A 281 20.58 -24.77 12.24
N ALA A 282 21.21 -23.82 11.54
CA ALA A 282 22.66 -23.59 11.64
C ALA A 282 23.09 -23.28 13.08
N LEU A 283 22.42 -22.30 13.73
CA LEU A 283 22.75 -21.85 15.08
C LEU A 283 22.59 -22.97 16.12
N ILE A 284 21.48 -23.73 16.07
CA ILE A 284 21.23 -24.85 16.97
C ILE A 284 22.28 -25.94 16.78
N SER A 285 22.67 -26.24 15.53
CA SER A 285 23.68 -27.28 15.23
C SER A 285 25.05 -26.99 15.87
N CYS A 286 25.39 -25.71 16.08
CA CYS A 286 26.62 -25.29 16.74
C CYS A 286 26.40 -24.83 18.20
N GLY A 287 25.27 -25.18 18.82
CA GLY A 287 24.98 -24.91 20.23
C GLY A 287 24.70 -23.44 20.57
N GLN A 288 24.38 -22.61 19.58
CA GLN A 288 24.08 -21.19 19.78
C GLN A 288 22.59 -20.97 20.05
N ASN A 289 22.28 -19.97 20.89
CA ASN A 289 20.90 -19.57 21.16
C ASN A 289 20.39 -18.66 20.05
N ALA A 290 19.47 -19.12 19.20
CA ALA A 290 18.96 -18.33 18.09
C ALA A 290 18.33 -16.97 18.50
N HIS A 291 17.81 -16.83 19.73
CA HIS A 291 17.18 -15.60 20.19
C HIS A 291 18.16 -14.40 20.25
N VAL A 292 19.45 -14.64 20.51
CA VAL A 292 20.45 -13.55 20.61
C VAL A 292 20.91 -13.02 19.25
N PHE A 293 20.50 -13.69 18.18
CA PHE A 293 20.84 -13.38 16.79
C PHE A 293 19.74 -12.55 16.08
N ALA A 294 18.70 -12.14 16.81
CA ALA A 294 17.73 -11.15 16.36
C ALA A 294 18.33 -9.73 16.38
N GLU A 295 17.79 -8.86 15.53
CA GLU A 295 18.16 -7.44 15.52
C GLU A 295 17.76 -6.73 16.83
N PRO A 296 18.58 -5.79 17.34
CA PRO A 296 18.37 -5.18 18.66
C PRO A 296 16.99 -4.56 18.86
N CYS A 297 16.39 -4.01 17.80
CA CYS A 297 15.05 -3.39 17.84
C CYS A 297 13.93 -4.34 18.29
N PHE A 298 14.15 -5.66 18.25
CA PHE A 298 13.21 -6.68 18.72
C PHE A 298 13.43 -7.10 20.18
N THR A 299 14.46 -6.61 20.85
CA THR A 299 14.74 -7.00 22.23
C THR A 299 13.79 -6.30 23.21
N VAL A 300 13.46 -6.99 24.30
CA VAL A 300 12.71 -6.38 25.41
C VAL A 300 13.48 -5.19 25.99
N ALA A 301 14.81 -5.27 26.01
CA ALA A 301 15.69 -4.18 26.46
C ALA A 301 15.49 -2.91 25.61
N SER A 302 15.62 -3.00 24.28
CA SER A 302 15.39 -1.85 23.39
C SER A 302 13.96 -1.33 23.45
N TYR A 303 12.98 -2.22 23.63
CA TYR A 303 11.60 -1.79 23.82
C TYR A 303 11.43 -0.97 25.12
N ARG A 304 11.99 -1.43 26.25
CA ARG A 304 11.96 -0.69 27.52
C ARG A 304 12.65 0.65 27.41
N GLU A 305 13.81 0.69 26.76
CA GLU A 305 14.56 1.93 26.52
C GLU A 305 13.76 2.91 25.67
N THR A 306 13.07 2.44 24.62
CA THR A 306 12.23 3.28 23.75
C THR A 306 11.11 4.00 24.52
N TYR A 307 10.61 3.40 25.60
CA TYR A 307 9.51 3.95 26.41
C TYR A 307 9.97 4.33 27.84
N SER A 308 11.27 4.51 28.07
CA SER A 308 11.87 4.81 29.39
C SER A 308 11.59 6.24 29.85
N GLU A 309 11.47 7.18 28.90
CA GLU A 309 11.17 8.58 29.17
C GLU A 309 9.69 8.82 29.47
N MET A 310 9.42 9.80 30.33
CA MET A 310 8.07 10.16 30.75
C MET A 310 7.62 11.47 30.08
N ILE A 311 6.36 11.51 29.67
CA ILE A 311 5.72 12.75 29.24
C ILE A 311 5.25 13.47 30.51
N ASN A 312 5.99 14.50 30.91
CA ASN A 312 5.73 15.25 32.12
C ASN A 312 4.36 15.94 32.10
N PRO A 313 3.66 16.02 33.25
CA PRO A 313 2.43 16.78 33.35
C PRO A 313 2.70 18.26 33.07
N ILE A 314 1.78 18.91 32.37
CA ILE A 314 1.82 20.36 32.18
C ILE A 314 1.17 20.99 33.42
N PRO A 315 1.84 21.95 34.10
CA PRO A 315 1.25 22.71 35.20
C PRO A 315 -0.07 23.36 34.78
N ASP A 316 -0.93 23.71 35.75
CA ASP A 316 -2.14 24.45 35.43
C ASP A 316 -1.80 25.80 34.79
N LYS A 317 -2.70 26.33 33.95
CA LYS A 317 -2.50 27.62 33.28
C LYS A 317 -2.21 28.75 34.27
N SER A 318 -2.74 28.69 35.50
CA SER A 318 -2.45 29.65 36.58
C SER A 318 -1.00 29.67 37.03
N GLN A 319 -0.25 28.59 36.80
CA GLN A 319 1.16 28.44 37.17
C GLN A 319 2.10 28.70 35.99
N TRP A 320 1.55 28.99 34.80
CA TRP A 320 2.37 29.30 33.65
C TRP A 320 3.00 30.66 33.90
N ARG A 321 4.33 30.71 33.92
CA ARG A 321 5.04 31.99 33.93
C ARG A 321 4.62 32.75 32.69
N GLU A 322 3.91 33.85 32.88
CA GLU A 322 3.75 34.83 31.82
C GLU A 322 5.15 35.29 31.42
N LEU A 323 5.40 35.38 30.12
CA LEU A 323 6.70 35.77 29.56
C LEU A 323 6.93 37.28 29.84
N GLY A 324 7.09 37.64 31.11
CA GLY A 324 6.98 39.01 31.61
C GLY A 324 7.71 39.29 32.92
N GLU A 325 7.91 38.31 33.79
CA GLU A 325 8.54 38.59 35.10
C GLU A 325 9.66 37.59 35.43
N GLY A 326 10.89 38.11 35.38
CA GLY A 326 12.02 37.59 36.15
C GLY A 326 12.92 36.56 35.46
N THR A 327 13.80 37.01 34.56
CA THR A 327 15.22 36.64 34.63
C THR A 327 16.05 37.61 33.81
N GLU A 328 17.01 38.27 34.47
CA GLU A 328 18.08 39.05 33.85
C GLU A 328 18.95 38.10 33.03
N GLY A 329 18.59 37.92 31.76
CA GLY A 329 19.26 37.01 30.84
C GLY A 329 18.58 37.11 29.50
N GLY A 330 18.96 38.13 28.73
CA GLY A 330 18.27 38.56 27.52
C GLY A 330 18.03 37.44 26.51
N VAL A 331 16.82 36.90 26.49
CA VAL A 331 16.23 36.32 25.29
C VAL A 331 15.14 37.29 24.86
N ALA A 332 15.45 38.04 23.81
CA ALA A 332 14.53 39.00 23.21
C ALA A 332 13.16 38.34 22.98
N ARG A 333 12.10 39.06 23.36
CA ARG A 333 10.69 38.69 23.10
C ARG A 333 10.52 38.33 21.62
N VAL A 334 10.51 37.05 21.28
CA VAL A 334 10.05 36.62 19.95
C VAL A 334 8.53 36.61 20.02
N ASP A 335 7.92 37.75 19.68
CA ASP A 335 6.49 37.82 19.46
C ASP A 335 6.16 37.01 18.20
N ILE A 336 5.84 35.72 18.38
CA ILE A 336 5.49 34.82 17.28
C ILE A 336 4.08 35.19 16.81
N SER A 337 4.01 36.15 15.90
CA SER A 337 2.77 36.51 15.21
C SER A 337 2.37 35.39 14.23
N ILE A 338 1.49 34.48 14.67
CA ILE A 338 0.91 33.45 13.80
C ILE A 338 -0.13 34.12 12.88
N ARG A 339 0.26 34.42 11.65
CA ARG A 339 -0.66 34.96 10.63
C ARG A 339 -1.56 33.85 10.08
N PRO A 340 -2.85 34.13 9.78
CA PRO A 340 -3.71 33.16 9.14
C PRO A 340 -3.14 32.74 7.76
N PRO A 341 -3.38 31.50 7.31
CA PRO A 341 -2.98 31.07 5.97
C PRO A 341 -3.50 32.05 4.92
N LYS A 342 -2.66 32.40 3.92
CA LYS A 342 -3.03 33.32 2.83
C LYS A 342 -4.17 32.78 1.93
N THR A 343 -4.57 31.53 2.11
CA THR A 343 -5.62 30.85 1.35
C THR A 343 -7.00 31.08 1.98
N ARG A 344 -7.92 31.69 1.22
CA ARG A 344 -9.34 31.75 1.60
C ARG A 344 -10.04 30.44 1.24
N ARG A 345 -10.84 29.90 2.18
CA ARG A 345 -11.70 28.74 1.91
C ARG A 345 -12.83 29.18 0.96
N PRO A 346 -13.14 28.43 -0.11
CA PRO A 346 -14.27 28.76 -1.00
C PRO A 346 -15.59 28.83 -0.24
N PRO A 347 -16.57 29.65 -0.69
CA PRO A 347 -17.89 29.75 -0.07
C PRO A 347 -18.62 28.40 -0.02
N GLY A 348 -19.17 28.04 1.14
CA GLY A 348 -20.01 26.85 1.32
C GLY A 348 -19.79 26.14 2.65
N ARG A 349 -20.82 25.45 3.16
CA ARG A 349 -20.69 24.57 4.33
C ARG A 349 -19.67 23.48 4.00
N PRO A 350 -18.58 23.32 4.76
CA PRO A 350 -17.68 22.20 4.59
C PRO A 350 -18.51 20.91 4.67
N LYS A 351 -18.51 20.10 3.61
CA LYS A 351 -19.08 18.76 3.71
C LYS A 351 -18.31 18.06 4.82
N LYS A 352 -18.98 17.70 5.92
CA LYS A 352 -18.40 16.86 6.97
C LYS A 352 -18.02 15.56 6.26
N LYS A 353 -16.74 15.41 5.93
CA LYS A 353 -16.23 14.18 5.36
C LYS A 353 -16.32 13.16 6.49
N VAL A 354 -17.44 12.45 6.57
CA VAL A 354 -17.49 11.17 7.25
C VAL A 354 -16.64 10.25 6.39
N LEU A 355 -15.32 10.27 6.63
CA LEU A 355 -14.41 9.37 5.99
C LEU A 355 -14.70 7.98 6.53
N ARG A 356 -15.25 7.15 5.66
CA ARG A 356 -15.48 5.75 5.93
C ARG A 356 -14.10 5.12 6.04
N VAL A 357 -13.65 4.87 7.28
CA VAL A 357 -12.47 4.03 7.55
C VAL A 357 -12.66 2.72 6.78
N GLU A 358 -11.83 2.47 5.77
CA GLU A 358 -11.74 1.17 5.11
C GLU A 358 -11.01 0.21 6.05
N ASN A 359 -11.63 -0.11 7.18
CA ASN A 359 -11.25 -1.28 7.94
C ASN A 359 -11.62 -2.49 7.07
N PHE A 360 -10.62 -3.10 6.44
CA PHE A 360 -10.74 -4.38 5.71
C PHE A 360 -11.25 -5.55 6.59
N LYS A 361 -11.56 -5.30 7.87
CA LYS A 361 -12.07 -6.26 8.85
C LYS A 361 -13.36 -5.83 9.58
N ARG A 362 -14.17 -4.89 9.06
CA ARG A 362 -15.51 -4.69 9.67
C ARG A 362 -16.42 -5.86 9.30
N PRO A 363 -16.95 -6.66 10.26
CA PRO A 363 -18.05 -7.55 9.96
C PRO A 363 -19.19 -6.70 9.38
N LYS A 364 -19.69 -7.09 8.20
CA LYS A 364 -20.78 -6.37 7.53
C LYS A 364 -21.97 -6.34 8.50
N ARG A 365 -22.36 -5.16 8.97
CA ARG A 365 -23.60 -5.00 9.74
C ARG A 365 -24.75 -5.56 8.91
N VAL A 366 -25.34 -6.64 9.39
CA VAL A 366 -26.52 -7.25 8.77
C VAL A 366 -27.69 -6.31 9.07
N VAL A 367 -28.24 -5.71 8.02
CA VAL A 367 -29.36 -4.75 8.14
C VAL A 367 -30.65 -5.54 8.17
N GLN A 368 -31.52 -5.28 9.15
CA GLN A 368 -32.89 -5.79 9.18
C GLN A 368 -33.82 -4.84 8.42
N CYS A 369 -34.64 -5.40 7.53
CA CYS A 369 -35.59 -4.64 6.74
C CYS A 369 -36.76 -4.15 7.61
N GLY A 370 -37.00 -2.83 7.68
CA GLY A 370 -38.14 -2.29 8.42
C GLY A 370 -39.54 -2.62 7.84
N ARG A 371 -39.63 -3.23 6.65
CA ARG A 371 -40.91 -3.64 6.03
C ARG A 371 -41.19 -5.14 6.20
N CYS A 372 -40.24 -6.01 5.88
CA CYS A 372 -40.43 -7.47 5.97
C CYS A 372 -39.70 -8.11 7.15
N HIS A 373 -38.99 -7.33 7.96
CA HIS A 373 -38.20 -7.77 9.12
C HIS A 373 -37.12 -8.82 8.83
N LEU A 374 -36.84 -9.13 7.57
CA LEU A 374 -35.77 -10.03 7.15
C LEU A 374 -34.41 -9.34 7.11
N LEU A 375 -33.37 -10.12 7.38
CA LEU A 375 -31.98 -9.70 7.41
C LEU A 375 -31.36 -9.62 6.00
N GLY A 376 -30.41 -8.70 5.78
CA GLY A 376 -29.57 -8.64 4.58
C GLY A 376 -29.94 -7.55 3.56
N HIS A 377 -31.04 -6.82 3.76
CA HIS A 377 -31.43 -5.68 2.92
C HIS A 377 -32.16 -4.60 3.74
N SER A 378 -32.20 -3.37 3.23
CA SER A 378 -32.94 -2.27 3.86
C SER A 378 -34.34 -2.13 3.26
N GLN A 379 -35.25 -1.48 3.98
CA GLN A 379 -36.63 -1.22 3.53
C GLN A 379 -36.71 -0.59 2.13
N LYS A 380 -35.76 0.29 1.79
CA LYS A 380 -35.65 0.93 0.46
C LYS A 380 -35.33 -0.03 -0.70
N LYS A 381 -34.84 -1.23 -0.40
CA LYS A 381 -34.48 -2.28 -1.37
C LYS A 381 -35.31 -3.54 -1.18
N CYS A 382 -36.40 -3.46 -0.41
CA CYS A 382 -37.31 -4.56 -0.20
C CYS A 382 -38.18 -4.73 -1.44
N THR A 383 -38.15 -5.93 -2.03
CA THR A 383 -38.98 -6.32 -3.18
C THR A 383 -40.34 -6.87 -2.77
N MET A 384 -40.60 -7.03 -1.46
CA MET A 384 -41.92 -7.42 -0.97
C MET A 384 -42.89 -6.23 -1.11
N PRO A 385 -44.14 -6.49 -1.55
CA PRO A 385 -45.20 -5.48 -1.59
C PRO A 385 -45.42 -4.89 -0.19
N ASN A 386 -45.98 -3.69 -0.14
CA ASN A 386 -46.22 -2.96 1.11
C ASN A 386 -47.09 -3.74 2.09
#